data_AF-A0A836CIU2-F1
#
_entry.id   AF-A0A836CIU2-F1
#
_cell.length_a   1.000
_cell.length_b   1.000
_cell.length_c   1.000
_cell.angle_alpha   90.00
_cell.angle_beta   90.00
_cell.angle_gamma   90.00
#
_symmetry.space_group_name_H-M   'P 1'
#
loop_
_entity.id
_entity.type
_entity.pdbx_description
1 polymer ?
#
loop_
_entity_poly.entity_id
_entity_poly.type
_entity_poly.pdbx_seq_one_letter_code
_entity_poly.pdbx_strand_id
1 'polypeptide(L)'
;MHVASVCVNFALMSSLLPASAFSAAAAMPPSSPTTKSVWMQSASSAPLHRASPALHGVRAGCSAERRSRLATALRMSGGAAADDNTVASTSGRSSFGLASAWGVLSVLAILGNAVKRLAPIAMQPFKSGDLTRAHWGMYVGFAVLMAYAEGYKAFQKKFSPMVVQRALTLDKSAGPLRLVLAGPYSMGLFHASRKRKIVSWTLSFAVLGLVQAVRKLPYPWRSIIDGGVVAGLSWGSGAIVYYWVRSWFGTDPGVDAQLPLEEPAKTE
;
A
#
# COMPACT_ATOMS: atom_id res chain seq x y z
N MET A 1 22.18 16.56 23.07
CA MET A 1 22.78 15.21 22.89
C MET A 1 21.83 14.04 23.22
N HIS A 2 20.58 14.26 23.65
CA HIS A 2 19.63 13.18 24.00
C HIS A 2 18.83 12.57 22.82
N VAL A 3 18.80 13.19 21.63
CA VAL A 3 17.97 12.72 20.50
C VAL A 3 18.59 11.50 19.80
N ALA A 4 19.92 11.42 19.72
CA ALA A 4 20.62 10.30 19.10
C ALA A 4 20.49 8.98 19.90
N SER A 5 20.30 9.06 21.23
CA SER A 5 20.15 7.89 22.10
C SER A 5 18.77 7.21 21.95
N VAL A 6 17.75 7.96 21.50
CA VAL A 6 16.40 7.42 21.24
C VAL A 6 16.36 6.68 19.89
N CYS A 7 17.16 7.13 18.90
CA CYS A 7 17.29 6.50 17.59
C CYS A 7 17.76 5.05 17.66
N VAL A 8 18.71 4.77 18.55
CA VAL A 8 19.26 3.42 18.73
C VAL A 8 18.31 2.54 19.53
N ASN A 9 17.63 3.10 20.54
CA ASN A 9 16.73 2.33 21.40
C ASN A 9 15.42 1.89 20.72
N PHE A 10 14.84 2.65 19.79
CA PHE A 10 13.62 2.20 19.10
C PHE A 10 13.92 1.12 18.04
N ALA A 11 15.05 1.24 17.36
CA ALA A 11 15.56 0.21 16.46
C ALA A 11 15.94 -1.07 17.23
N LEU A 12 16.52 -0.93 18.43
CA LEU A 12 16.82 -2.06 19.32
C LEU A 12 15.56 -2.70 19.95
N MET A 13 14.56 -1.91 20.37
CA MET A 13 13.30 -2.41 20.94
C MET A 13 12.52 -3.25 19.93
N SER A 14 12.58 -2.88 18.64
CA SER A 14 11.96 -3.65 17.56
C SER A 14 12.64 -5.01 17.33
N SER A 15 13.90 -5.15 17.72
CA SER A 15 14.69 -6.40 17.64
C SER A 15 14.71 -7.23 18.94
N LEU A 16 14.16 -6.71 20.05
CA LEU A 16 14.17 -7.36 21.37
C LEU A 16 12.79 -7.87 21.83
N LEU A 17 11.74 -7.72 21.03
CA LEU A 17 10.43 -8.30 21.34
C LEU A 17 10.37 -9.77 20.88
N PRO A 18 10.33 -10.75 21.81
CA PRO A 18 10.02 -12.13 21.45
C PRO A 18 8.60 -12.22 20.88
N ALA A 19 8.42 -13.06 19.87
CA ALA A 19 7.18 -13.23 19.09
C ALA A 19 5.97 -13.80 19.86
N SER A 20 6.01 -13.86 21.20
CA SER A 20 4.98 -14.48 22.03
C SER A 20 3.97 -13.52 22.67
N ALA A 21 4.14 -12.19 22.54
CA ALA A 21 3.30 -11.22 23.28
C ALA A 21 2.03 -10.75 22.56
N PHE A 22 1.71 -11.25 21.36
CA PHE A 22 0.50 -10.84 20.61
C PHE A 22 -0.61 -11.91 20.55
N SER A 23 -0.58 -12.87 21.47
CA SER A 23 -1.60 -13.92 21.59
C SER A 23 -2.54 -13.68 22.77
N ALA A 24 -3.26 -12.54 22.82
CA ALA A 24 -4.25 -12.29 23.88
C ALA A 24 -5.36 -11.28 23.55
N ALA A 25 -5.74 -11.09 22.27
CA ALA A 25 -6.83 -10.17 21.92
C ALA A 25 -7.79 -10.73 20.86
N ALA A 26 -8.08 -12.03 20.92
CA ALA A 26 -9.14 -12.67 20.14
C ALA A 26 -10.06 -13.45 21.09
N ALA A 27 -10.87 -12.72 21.85
CA ALA A 27 -12.02 -13.28 22.57
C ALA A 27 -13.20 -12.33 22.36
N MET A 28 -14.01 -12.62 21.36
CA MET A 28 -15.30 -11.99 21.10
C MET A 28 -16.36 -13.09 21.28
N PRO A 29 -17.43 -12.87 22.07
CA PRO A 29 -18.38 -13.94 22.41
C PRO A 29 -19.40 -14.22 21.27
N PRO A 30 -19.99 -15.43 21.22
CA PRO A 30 -20.92 -15.82 20.18
C PRO A 30 -22.34 -15.27 20.43
N SER A 31 -22.97 -14.72 19.39
CA SER A 31 -24.40 -14.42 19.35
C SER A 31 -25.20 -15.65 18.92
N SER A 32 -26.23 -15.99 19.70
CA SER A 32 -27.18 -17.09 19.50
C SER A 32 -28.17 -16.85 18.33
N PRO A 33 -28.84 -17.91 17.81
CA PRO A 33 -29.89 -17.81 16.82
C PRO A 33 -31.29 -18.07 17.42
N THR A 34 -32.28 -17.26 17.08
CA THR A 34 -33.71 -17.58 17.24
C THR A 34 -34.56 -16.77 16.25
N THR A 35 -35.11 -17.37 15.19
CA THR A 35 -36.42 -18.04 15.01
C THR A 35 -37.60 -17.13 14.60
N LYS A 36 -38.36 -17.63 13.60
CA LYS A 36 -39.77 -17.33 13.23
C LYS A 36 -39.98 -16.03 12.43
N SER A 37 -40.84 -15.96 11.42
CA SER A 37 -41.82 -16.88 10.85
C SER A 37 -42.47 -16.19 9.64
N VAL A 38 -42.91 -17.00 8.66
CA VAL A 38 -44.24 -16.94 8.02
C VAL A 38 -44.80 -15.54 7.75
N TRP A 39 -44.92 -15.17 6.47
CA TRP A 39 -46.23 -14.84 5.87
C TRP A 39 -46.24 -15.20 4.39
N MET A 40 -47.15 -16.10 4.09
CA MET A 40 -47.58 -16.61 2.79
C MET A 40 -48.89 -15.87 2.47
N GLN A 41 -49.04 -15.35 1.25
CA GLN A 41 -50.31 -14.98 0.58
C GLN A 41 -49.93 -14.48 -0.82
N SER A 42 -50.19 -15.16 -1.93
CA SER A 42 -51.43 -15.70 -2.52
C SER A 42 -52.39 -14.63 -3.06
N ALA A 43 -52.46 -14.54 -4.39
CA ALA A 43 -53.64 -14.29 -5.25
C ALA A 43 -53.10 -14.06 -6.69
N SER A 44 -53.36 -14.92 -7.69
CA SER A 44 -54.60 -15.05 -8.50
C SER A 44 -55.04 -13.67 -9.06
N SER A 45 -55.24 -13.42 -10.35
CA SER A 45 -55.90 -14.20 -11.40
C SER A 45 -55.70 -13.51 -12.78
N ALA A 46 -55.74 -14.30 -13.86
CA ALA A 46 -55.91 -13.81 -15.24
C ALA A 46 -57.36 -13.33 -15.47
N PRO A 47 -57.67 -12.54 -16.54
CA PRO A 47 -58.05 -13.20 -17.80
C PRO A 47 -57.69 -12.49 -19.12
N LEU A 48 -57.63 -13.34 -20.14
CA LEU A 48 -57.71 -13.20 -21.59
C LEU A 48 -58.30 -11.89 -22.18
N HIS A 49 -57.58 -11.30 -23.15
CA HIS A 49 -58.23 -10.78 -24.35
C HIS A 49 -57.38 -11.03 -25.60
N ARG A 50 -58.03 -11.67 -26.57
CA ARG A 50 -57.55 -12.10 -27.89
C ARG A 50 -57.64 -10.94 -28.87
N ALA A 51 -56.56 -10.64 -29.61
CA ALA A 51 -56.61 -10.14 -30.98
C ALA A 51 -55.22 -10.17 -31.64
N SER A 52 -55.11 -10.93 -32.73
CA SER A 52 -54.19 -10.67 -33.85
C SER A 52 -55.08 -10.51 -35.07
N PRO A 53 -54.73 -9.63 -36.03
CA PRO A 53 -53.96 -10.14 -37.17
C PRO A 53 -52.95 -9.18 -37.81
N ALA A 54 -51.99 -9.82 -38.48
CA ALA A 54 -51.36 -9.47 -39.76
C ALA A 54 -50.45 -8.23 -39.91
N LEU A 55 -49.16 -8.55 -40.10
CA LEU A 55 -48.26 -8.22 -41.23
C LEU A 55 -48.13 -6.75 -41.68
N HIS A 56 -46.93 -6.17 -41.53
CA HIS A 56 -46.03 -5.71 -42.62
C HIS A 56 -44.87 -4.84 -42.07
N GLY A 57 -43.69 -4.95 -42.68
CA GLY A 57 -42.61 -3.94 -42.61
C GLY A 57 -41.53 -4.21 -41.55
N VAL A 58 -40.45 -4.92 -41.87
CA VAL A 58 -39.18 -4.37 -42.39
C VAL A 58 -38.43 -3.46 -41.39
N ARG A 59 -37.29 -4.00 -40.91
CA ARG A 59 -36.06 -3.33 -40.42
C ARG A 59 -36.17 -2.32 -39.28
N ALA A 60 -35.65 -2.70 -38.10
CA ALA A 60 -34.55 -2.00 -37.40
C ALA A 60 -34.33 -2.61 -36.00
N GLY A 61 -33.09 -2.64 -35.52
CA GLY A 61 -32.84 -2.45 -34.09
C GLY A 61 -32.24 -3.58 -33.26
N CYS A 62 -31.84 -4.73 -33.80
CA CYS A 62 -31.12 -5.73 -33.01
C CYS A 62 -29.60 -5.48 -33.02
N SER A 63 -29.12 -4.42 -32.34
CA SER A 63 -27.67 -4.23 -32.14
C SER A 63 -27.24 -3.23 -31.06
N ALA A 64 -28.15 -2.40 -30.53
CA ALA A 64 -27.78 -1.33 -29.58
C ALA A 64 -27.79 -1.79 -28.11
N GLU A 65 -28.72 -2.68 -27.73
CA GLU A 65 -28.96 -2.97 -26.30
C GLU A 65 -28.05 -4.05 -25.71
N ARG A 66 -27.42 -4.87 -26.55
CA ARG A 66 -26.38 -5.83 -26.12
C ARG A 66 -25.02 -5.15 -25.91
N ARG A 67 -24.81 -3.95 -26.47
CA ARG A 67 -23.57 -3.16 -26.32
C ARG A 67 -23.52 -2.37 -25.00
N SER A 68 -24.67 -2.02 -24.41
CA SER A 68 -24.70 -1.26 -23.15
C SER A 68 -24.31 -2.08 -21.93
N ARG A 69 -24.59 -3.40 -21.91
CA ARG A 69 -24.18 -4.29 -20.81
C ARG A 69 -22.69 -4.66 -20.84
N LEU A 70 -22.07 -4.67 -22.03
CA LEU A 70 -20.64 -4.90 -22.19
C LEU A 70 -19.80 -3.64 -21.93
N ALA A 71 -20.32 -2.44 -22.22
CA ALA A 71 -19.67 -1.18 -21.87
C ALA A 71 -19.64 -0.93 -20.34
N THR A 72 -20.64 -1.40 -19.60
CA THR A 72 -20.66 -1.32 -18.13
C THR A 72 -19.73 -2.37 -17.48
N ALA A 73 -19.57 -3.55 -18.08
CA ALA A 73 -18.63 -4.57 -17.59
C ALA A 73 -17.15 -4.24 -17.88
N LEU A 74 -16.85 -3.59 -19.01
CA LEU A 74 -15.48 -3.14 -19.34
C LEU A 74 -15.04 -1.86 -18.60
N ARG A 75 -15.96 -1.11 -17.99
CA ARG A 75 -15.64 0.00 -17.10
C ARG A 75 -15.17 -0.41 -15.69
N MET A 76 -15.22 -1.71 -15.36
CA MET A 76 -14.77 -2.22 -14.05
C MET A 76 -13.33 -2.78 -14.06
N SER A 77 -12.60 -2.70 -15.18
CA SER A 77 -11.21 -3.18 -15.29
C SER A 77 -10.18 -2.08 -15.60
N GLY A 78 -10.61 -0.83 -15.80
CA GLY A 78 -9.75 0.31 -16.13
C GLY A 78 -9.96 1.49 -15.19
N GLY A 79 -9.57 1.35 -13.91
CA GLY A 79 -9.62 2.42 -12.92
C GLY A 79 -8.51 3.46 -13.11
N ALA A 80 -8.57 4.22 -14.21
CA ALA A 80 -7.98 5.54 -14.33
C ALA A 80 -9.12 6.56 -14.35
N ALA A 81 -9.79 6.70 -13.21
CA ALA A 81 -10.69 7.82 -12.96
C ALA A 81 -9.83 9.05 -12.69
N ALA A 82 -9.66 9.88 -13.71
CA ALA A 82 -9.45 11.30 -13.52
C ALA A 82 -10.77 11.88 -13.01
N ASP A 83 -10.99 11.78 -11.70
CA ASP A 83 -12.04 12.53 -11.03
C ASP A 83 -11.50 13.93 -10.75
N ASP A 84 -12.11 14.89 -11.42
CA ASP A 84 -12.02 16.33 -11.19
C ASP A 84 -12.72 16.66 -9.87
N ASN A 85 -12.10 16.24 -8.76
CA ASN A 85 -12.46 16.72 -7.44
C ASN A 85 -11.45 17.79 -7.06
N THR A 86 -11.86 19.04 -7.30
CA THR A 86 -11.42 20.22 -6.56
C THR A 86 -11.84 20.04 -5.10
N VAL A 87 -11.26 19.06 -4.41
CA VAL A 87 -11.26 19.01 -2.95
C VAL A 87 -10.41 20.20 -2.56
N ALA A 88 -11.02 21.15 -1.87
CA ALA A 88 -10.33 22.27 -1.25
C ALA A 88 -9.02 21.76 -0.65
N SER A 89 -7.91 22.04 -1.34
CA SER A 89 -6.59 21.75 -0.83
C SER A 89 -6.49 22.65 0.39
N THR A 90 -6.71 22.09 1.57
CA THR A 90 -6.18 22.69 2.79
C THR A 90 -4.69 22.75 2.50
N SER A 91 -4.23 23.92 2.08
CA SER A 91 -2.83 24.25 1.84
C SER A 91 -2.17 24.27 3.22
N GLY A 92 -2.09 23.08 3.82
CA GLY A 92 -1.31 22.80 4.99
C GLY A 92 0.13 23.09 4.58
N ARG A 93 0.61 24.24 5.04
CA ARG A 93 1.98 24.71 4.84
C ARG A 93 2.91 23.53 5.13
N SER A 94 3.65 23.07 4.11
CA SER A 94 4.64 22.01 4.23
C SER A 94 5.61 22.41 5.34
N SER A 95 5.50 21.73 6.48
CA SER A 95 6.26 22.10 7.67
C SER A 95 7.60 21.40 7.61
N PHE A 96 8.56 22.06 6.96
CA PHE A 96 9.96 21.65 7.04
C PHE A 96 10.45 21.86 8.47
N GLY A 97 10.73 20.75 9.14
CA GLY A 97 11.14 20.77 10.53
C GLY A 97 11.71 19.44 10.99
N LEU A 98 12.26 19.45 12.21
CA LEU A 98 12.88 18.27 12.83
C LEU A 98 11.93 17.07 12.88
N ALA A 99 10.62 17.30 13.05
CA ALA A 99 9.61 16.25 13.06
C ALA A 99 9.45 15.58 11.68
N SER A 100 9.38 16.36 10.60
CA SER A 100 9.35 15.84 9.22
C SER A 100 10.62 15.07 8.86
N ALA A 101 11.79 15.62 9.23
CA ALA A 101 13.08 14.97 9.02
C ALA A 101 13.15 13.65 9.78
N TRP A 102 12.67 13.62 11.02
CA TRP A 102 12.59 12.41 11.83
C TRP A 102 11.69 11.34 11.19
N GLY A 103 10.53 11.72 10.63
CA GLY A 103 9.66 10.82 9.89
C GLY A 103 10.35 10.19 8.67
N VAL A 104 11.02 11.00 7.84
CA VAL A 104 11.73 10.49 6.66
C VAL A 104 12.93 9.62 7.03
N LEU A 105 13.75 10.08 7.98
CA LEU A 105 14.96 9.37 8.42
C LEU A 105 14.63 8.03 9.08
N SER A 106 13.56 7.95 9.87
CA SER A 106 13.13 6.69 10.48
C SER A 106 12.64 5.68 9.44
N VAL A 107 11.96 6.11 8.37
CA VAL A 107 11.63 5.22 7.23
C VAL A 107 12.90 4.75 6.54
N LEU A 108 13.83 5.65 6.22
CA LEU A 108 15.12 5.30 5.61
C LEU A 108 15.93 4.33 6.48
N ALA A 109 15.87 4.46 7.80
CA ALA A 109 16.53 3.54 8.73
C ALA A 109 15.94 2.12 8.65
N ILE A 110 14.61 1.98 8.55
CA ILE A 110 13.94 0.68 8.37
C ILE A 110 14.38 0.03 7.06
N LEU A 111 14.35 0.78 5.94
CA LEU A 111 14.75 0.29 4.63
C LEU A 111 16.24 -0.06 4.60
N GLY A 112 17.09 0.80 5.16
CA GLY A 112 18.53 0.59 5.26
C GLY A 112 18.89 -0.64 6.09
N ASN A 113 18.17 -0.90 7.19
CA ASN A 113 18.37 -2.10 7.99
C ASN A 113 18.00 -3.38 7.21
N ALA A 114 16.93 -3.34 6.43
CA ALA A 114 16.57 -4.46 5.54
C ALA A 114 17.66 -4.71 4.49
N VAL A 115 18.17 -3.66 3.84
CA VAL A 115 19.28 -3.76 2.88
C VAL A 115 20.54 -4.31 3.55
N LYS A 116 20.93 -3.79 4.72
CA LYS A 116 22.10 -4.27 5.47
C LYS A 116 22.04 -5.77 5.77
N ARG A 117 20.85 -6.29 6.07
CA ARG A 117 20.64 -7.71 6.35
C ARG A 117 20.67 -8.57 5.09
N LEU A 118 20.16 -8.09 3.95
CA LEU A 118 20.03 -8.85 2.71
C LEU A 118 21.29 -8.78 1.83
N ALA A 119 21.97 -7.63 1.81
CA ALA A 119 23.17 -7.39 1.03
C ALA A 119 24.27 -8.47 1.16
N PRO A 120 24.65 -8.96 2.35
CA PRO A 120 25.70 -9.99 2.45
C PRO A 120 25.29 -11.30 1.76
N ILE A 121 24.00 -11.62 1.69
CA ILE A 121 23.47 -12.82 1.02
C ILE A 121 23.42 -12.60 -0.50
N ALA A 122 22.99 -11.41 -0.92
CA ALA A 122 22.99 -10.98 -2.32
C ALA A 122 24.40 -10.98 -2.94
N MET A 123 25.43 -10.72 -2.13
CA MET A 123 26.83 -10.67 -2.55
C MET A 123 27.54 -12.04 -2.57
N GLN A 124 26.93 -13.10 -2.05
CA GLN A 124 27.51 -14.46 -2.08
C GLN A 124 27.92 -14.92 -3.50
N PRO A 125 27.06 -14.78 -4.53
CA PRO A 125 27.41 -14.93 -5.95
C PRO A 125 28.78 -14.42 -6.37
N PHE A 126 29.12 -13.19 -5.97
CA PHE A 126 30.34 -12.50 -6.37
C PHE A 126 31.57 -13.00 -5.63
N LYS A 127 31.39 -13.52 -4.40
CA LYS A 127 32.48 -14.05 -3.57
C LYS A 127 32.84 -15.49 -3.93
N SER A 128 31.82 -16.31 -4.21
CA SER A 128 32.01 -17.73 -4.53
C SER A 128 32.44 -17.95 -5.97
N GLY A 129 31.96 -17.15 -6.93
CA GLY A 129 32.33 -17.30 -8.35
C GLY A 129 31.75 -18.53 -9.05
N ASP A 130 31.00 -19.38 -8.34
CA ASP A 130 30.51 -20.68 -8.82
C ASP A 130 29.25 -20.62 -9.72
N LEU A 131 28.86 -19.43 -10.18
CA LEU A 131 27.63 -19.24 -10.95
C LEU A 131 27.84 -19.43 -12.46
N THR A 132 27.02 -20.29 -13.04
CA THR A 132 26.91 -20.44 -14.50
C THR A 132 26.45 -19.13 -15.16
N ARG A 133 26.80 -18.91 -16.44
CA ARG A 133 26.37 -17.72 -17.23
C ARG A 133 24.86 -17.52 -17.24
N ALA A 134 24.08 -18.60 -17.30
CA ALA A 134 22.62 -18.55 -17.23
C ALA A 134 22.12 -17.99 -15.89
N HIS A 135 22.75 -18.39 -14.77
CA HIS A 135 22.41 -17.87 -13.45
C HIS A 135 22.74 -16.38 -13.30
N TRP A 136 23.83 -15.91 -13.92
CA TRP A 136 24.13 -14.47 -14.01
C TRP A 136 23.08 -13.70 -14.81
N GLY A 137 22.64 -14.26 -15.95
CA GLY A 137 21.54 -13.69 -16.73
C GLY A 137 20.26 -13.56 -15.91
N MET A 138 19.89 -14.60 -15.16
CA MET A 138 18.75 -14.57 -14.25
C MET A 138 18.95 -13.58 -13.09
N TYR A 139 20.16 -13.51 -12.52
CA TYR A 139 20.48 -12.56 -11.46
C TYR A 139 20.28 -11.12 -11.91
N VAL A 140 20.92 -10.73 -13.02
CA VAL A 140 20.84 -9.36 -13.56
C VAL A 140 19.43 -9.07 -14.05
N GLY A 141 18.81 -10.00 -14.78
CA GLY A 141 17.45 -9.84 -15.29
C GLY A 141 16.42 -9.65 -14.16
N PHE A 142 16.51 -10.47 -13.11
CA PHE A 142 15.63 -10.34 -11.95
C PHE A 142 15.91 -9.05 -11.16
N ALA A 143 17.17 -8.65 -11.01
CA ALA A 143 17.52 -7.41 -10.36
C ALA A 143 16.98 -6.17 -11.08
N VAL A 144 17.07 -6.14 -12.42
CA VAL A 144 16.48 -5.07 -13.24
C VAL A 144 14.96 -5.07 -13.13
N LEU A 145 14.33 -6.25 -13.18
CA LEU A 145 12.87 -6.37 -13.02
C LEU A 145 12.42 -5.84 -11.66
N MET A 146 13.09 -6.19 -10.57
CA MET A 146 12.76 -5.71 -9.22
C MET A 146 13.05 -4.22 -9.06
N ALA A 147 14.17 -3.72 -9.60
CA ALA A 147 14.46 -2.29 -9.61
C ALA A 147 13.35 -1.50 -10.33
N TYR A 148 12.81 -2.01 -11.43
CA TYR A 148 11.71 -1.36 -12.14
C TYR A 148 10.35 -1.52 -11.46
N ALA A 149 9.96 -2.75 -11.12
CA ALA A 149 8.65 -3.06 -10.57
C ALA A 149 8.50 -2.54 -9.12
N GLU A 150 9.47 -2.82 -8.27
CA GLU A 150 9.44 -2.36 -6.89
C GLU A 150 10.06 -0.98 -6.76
N GLY A 151 11.30 -0.79 -7.21
CA GLY A 151 12.00 0.50 -7.05
C GLY A 151 11.29 1.67 -7.73
N TYR A 152 10.99 1.56 -9.03
CA TYR A 152 10.38 2.66 -9.78
C TYR A 152 8.85 2.72 -9.62
N LYS A 153 8.12 1.64 -9.93
CA LYS A 153 6.65 1.68 -9.90
C LYS A 153 6.06 1.73 -8.49
N ALA A 154 6.59 0.94 -7.55
CA ALA A 154 6.05 0.90 -6.19
C ALA A 154 6.65 2.01 -5.33
N PHE A 155 7.98 2.06 -5.20
CA PHE A 155 8.64 3.02 -4.32
C PHE A 155 8.61 4.44 -4.88
N GLN A 156 9.16 4.69 -6.07
CA GLN A 156 9.31 6.06 -6.57
C GLN A 156 7.96 6.71 -6.91
N LYS A 157 7.07 6.05 -7.65
CA LYS A 157 5.81 6.67 -8.09
C LYS A 157 4.73 6.78 -7.01
N LYS A 158 4.68 5.82 -6.07
CA LYS A 158 3.57 5.72 -5.11
C LYS A 158 4.00 5.94 -3.67
N PHE A 159 4.97 5.15 -3.18
CA PHE A 159 5.32 5.16 -1.76
C PHE A 159 6.09 6.41 -1.35
N SER A 160 7.15 6.78 -2.06
CA SER A 160 8.05 7.90 -1.74
C SER A 160 7.32 9.24 -1.63
N PRO A 161 6.54 9.70 -2.64
CA PRO A 161 5.84 10.98 -2.53
C PRO A 161 4.83 10.99 -1.38
N MET A 162 4.17 9.86 -1.10
CA MET A 162 3.21 9.73 -0.01
C MET A 162 3.89 9.73 1.37
N VAL A 163 5.05 9.09 1.52
CA VAL A 163 5.84 9.11 2.77
C VAL A 163 6.30 10.54 3.07
N VAL A 164 6.84 11.22 2.06
CA VAL A 164 7.32 12.60 2.21
C VAL A 164 6.15 13.53 2.55
N GLN A 165 5.04 13.45 1.83
CA GLN A 165 3.86 14.28 2.12
C GLN A 165 3.38 14.10 3.56
N ARG A 166 3.23 12.85 4.02
CA ARG A 166 2.82 12.56 5.41
C ARG A 166 3.86 13.01 6.43
N ALA A 167 5.14 12.94 6.09
CA ALA A 167 6.18 13.48 6.97
C ALA A 167 6.08 15.01 7.09
N LEU A 168 5.71 15.71 6.02
CA LEU A 168 5.54 17.17 6.02
C LEU A 168 4.31 17.65 6.81
N THR A 169 3.36 16.76 7.11
CA THR A 169 2.23 17.07 8.01
C THR A 169 2.58 16.92 9.50
N LEU A 170 3.80 16.48 9.85
CA LEU A 170 4.26 16.43 11.24
C LEU A 170 4.74 17.82 11.69
N ASP A 171 3.98 18.43 12.58
CA ASP A 171 4.32 19.67 13.26
C ASP A 171 4.85 19.42 14.68
N LYS A 172 5.33 20.48 15.36
CA LYS A 172 5.79 20.40 16.75
C LYS A 172 4.65 20.17 17.75
N SER A 173 3.43 20.51 17.36
CA SER A 173 2.18 20.25 18.10
C SER A 173 1.65 18.83 17.93
N ALA A 174 2.25 18.02 17.04
CA ALA A 174 1.86 16.65 16.85
C ALA A 174 2.01 15.89 18.17
N GLY A 175 0.93 15.24 18.61
CA GLY A 175 0.93 14.50 19.86
C GLY A 175 2.13 13.55 19.97
N PRO A 176 2.68 13.33 21.18
CA PRO A 176 3.99 12.70 21.39
C PRO A 176 4.12 11.33 20.71
N LEU A 177 3.03 10.58 20.64
CA LEU A 177 2.97 9.28 19.95
C LEU A 177 3.30 9.38 18.45
N ARG A 178 2.80 10.42 17.76
CA ARG A 178 3.06 10.62 16.31
C ARG A 178 4.50 11.03 16.07
N LEU A 179 5.11 11.76 17.01
CA LEU A 179 6.50 12.19 16.92
C LEU A 179 7.46 11.03 17.19
N VAL A 180 7.23 10.23 18.24
CA VAL A 180 8.07 9.05 18.53
C VAL A 180 7.96 8.02 17.41
N LEU A 181 6.74 7.75 16.95
CA LEU A 181 6.45 6.80 15.86
C LEU A 181 6.33 7.50 14.50
N ALA A 182 7.14 8.53 14.26
CA ALA A 182 7.05 9.32 13.02
C ALA A 182 7.25 8.47 11.76
N GLY A 183 8.15 7.48 11.78
CA GLY A 183 8.37 6.59 10.64
C GLY A 183 7.13 5.76 10.28
N PRO A 184 6.60 4.96 11.22
CA PRO A 184 5.36 4.23 10.99
C PRO A 184 4.15 5.14 10.68
N TYR A 185 4.12 6.36 11.22
CA TYR A 185 3.14 7.38 10.84
C TYR A 185 3.28 7.81 9.37
N SER A 186 4.49 8.14 8.92
CA SER A 186 4.79 8.53 7.54
C SER A 186 4.53 7.40 6.54
N MET A 187 4.70 6.14 6.92
CA MET A 187 4.30 4.98 6.09
C MET A 187 2.78 4.78 5.99
N GLY A 188 2.02 5.34 6.94
CA GLY A 188 0.57 5.21 7.02
C GLY A 188 0.10 3.94 7.74
N LEU A 189 0.83 3.48 8.77
CA LEU A 189 0.45 2.33 9.60
C LEU A 189 -0.63 2.68 10.62
N PHE A 190 -0.60 3.91 11.15
CA PHE A 190 -1.62 4.43 12.05
C PHE A 190 -1.96 5.88 11.71
N HIS A 191 -3.10 6.38 12.19
CA HIS A 191 -3.63 7.72 11.84
C HIS A 191 -3.66 7.97 10.30
N ALA A 192 -4.22 7.01 9.58
CA ALA A 192 -4.49 7.08 8.14
C ALA A 192 -5.94 6.69 7.86
N SER A 193 -6.42 6.90 6.64
CA SER A 193 -7.75 6.42 6.21
C SER A 193 -7.90 4.90 6.43
N ARG A 194 -9.14 4.42 6.66
CA ARG A 194 -9.40 2.98 6.93
C ARG A 194 -8.86 2.09 5.79
N LYS A 195 -9.08 2.51 4.54
CA LYS A 195 -8.55 1.84 3.34
C LYS A 195 -7.03 1.75 3.38
N ARG A 196 -6.36 2.86 3.73
CA ARG A 196 -4.90 2.92 3.80
C ARG A 196 -4.32 2.03 4.90
N LYS A 197 -4.91 2.01 6.10
CA LYS A 197 -4.44 1.14 7.19
C LYS A 197 -4.44 -0.33 6.77
N ILE A 198 -5.53 -0.80 6.14
CA ILE A 198 -5.65 -2.18 5.66
C ILE A 198 -4.53 -2.48 4.66
N VAL A 199 -4.34 -1.62 3.65
CA VAL A 199 -3.28 -1.80 2.64
C VAL A 199 -1.89 -1.85 3.29
N SER A 200 -1.58 -0.94 4.22
CA SER A 200 -0.28 -0.89 4.90
C SER A 200 -0.02 -2.17 5.72
N TRP A 201 -1.01 -2.64 6.48
CA TRP A 201 -0.88 -3.87 7.27
C TRP A 201 -0.76 -5.11 6.40
N THR A 202 -1.62 -5.26 5.38
CA THR A 202 -1.56 -6.39 4.45
C THR A 202 -0.22 -6.43 3.72
N LEU A 203 0.28 -5.29 3.24
CA LEU A 203 1.59 -5.21 2.59
C LEU A 203 2.72 -5.58 3.55
N SER A 204 2.66 -5.12 4.80
CA SER A 204 3.67 -5.44 5.81
C SER A 204 3.72 -6.94 6.10
N PHE A 205 2.57 -7.57 6.31
CA PHE A 205 2.50 -9.03 6.51
C PHE A 205 2.90 -9.80 5.25
N ALA A 206 2.53 -9.33 4.05
CA ALA A 206 2.91 -9.96 2.80
C ALA A 206 4.43 -9.97 2.60
N VAL A 207 5.11 -8.84 2.85
CA VAL A 207 6.57 -8.76 2.75
C VAL A 207 7.25 -9.67 3.79
N LEU A 208 6.78 -9.67 5.03
CA LEU A 208 7.31 -10.57 6.07
C LEU A 208 7.14 -12.04 5.69
N GLY A 209 5.96 -12.43 5.21
CA GLY A 209 5.68 -13.79 4.73
C GLY A 209 6.58 -14.19 3.55
N LEU A 210 6.71 -13.29 2.56
CA LEU A 210 7.57 -13.51 1.39
C LEU A 210 9.04 -13.69 1.79
N VAL A 211 9.57 -12.82 2.64
CA VAL A 211 10.96 -12.93 3.12
C VAL A 211 11.17 -14.25 3.85
N GLN A 212 10.22 -14.70 4.67
CA GLN A 212 10.31 -15.98 5.37
C GLN A 212 10.28 -17.17 4.41
N ALA A 213 9.51 -17.08 3.32
CA ALA A 213 9.51 -18.08 2.25
C ALA A 213 10.84 -18.11 1.49
N VAL A 214 11.37 -16.96 1.07
CA VAL A 214 12.65 -16.87 0.32
C VAL A 214 13.82 -17.44 1.14
N ARG A 215 13.79 -17.31 2.47
CA ARG A 215 14.81 -17.89 3.37
C ARG A 215 14.89 -19.42 3.33
N LYS A 216 13.87 -20.12 2.82
CA LYS A 216 13.86 -21.58 2.68
C LYS A 216 14.49 -22.07 1.38
N LEU A 217 14.78 -21.15 0.44
CA LEU A 217 15.36 -21.52 -0.85
C LEU A 217 16.86 -21.84 -0.72
N PRO A 218 17.33 -22.90 -1.39
CA PRO A 218 18.76 -23.20 -1.44
C PRO A 218 19.50 -22.15 -2.28
N TYR A 219 20.81 -22.07 -2.06
CA TYR A 219 21.70 -21.39 -2.98
C TYR A 219 21.61 -22.07 -4.37
N PRO A 220 21.61 -21.34 -5.51
CA PRO A 220 21.85 -19.89 -5.70
C PRO A 220 20.58 -19.00 -5.77
N TRP A 221 19.39 -19.60 -5.75
CA TRP A 221 18.11 -18.91 -5.98
C TRP A 221 17.82 -17.83 -4.94
N ARG A 222 18.13 -18.10 -3.68
CA ARG A 222 17.99 -17.13 -2.60
C ARG A 222 18.79 -15.84 -2.88
N SER A 223 20.03 -15.98 -3.34
CA SER A 223 20.89 -14.82 -3.62
C SER A 223 20.42 -14.02 -4.83
N ILE A 224 19.85 -14.68 -5.85
CA ILE A 224 19.22 -14.00 -7.00
C ILE A 224 18.05 -13.12 -6.52
N ILE A 225 17.15 -13.69 -5.71
CA ILE A 225 15.98 -12.97 -5.23
C ILE A 225 16.38 -11.83 -4.29
N ASP A 226 17.21 -12.11 -3.29
CA ASP A 226 17.69 -11.11 -2.33
C ASP A 226 18.48 -10.00 -3.04
N GLY A 227 19.22 -10.30 -4.12
CA GLY A 227 19.89 -9.31 -4.96
C GLY A 227 18.93 -8.33 -5.64
N GLY A 228 17.82 -8.85 -6.18
CA GLY A 228 16.78 -7.98 -6.75
C GLY A 228 16.06 -7.13 -5.73
N VAL A 229 15.72 -7.69 -4.56
CA VAL A 229 15.12 -6.93 -3.45
C VAL A 229 16.06 -5.81 -2.99
N VAL A 230 17.35 -6.09 -2.84
CA VAL A 230 18.36 -5.07 -2.46
C VAL A 230 18.43 -3.95 -3.51
N ALA A 231 18.42 -4.29 -4.81
CA ALA A 231 18.40 -3.29 -5.88
C ALA A 231 17.13 -2.41 -5.81
N GLY A 232 15.95 -3.01 -5.64
CA GLY A 232 14.67 -2.31 -5.51
C GLY A 232 14.61 -1.40 -4.28
N LEU A 233 15.02 -1.89 -3.11
CA LEU A 233 15.05 -1.11 -1.86
C LEU A 233 16.06 0.04 -1.92
N SER A 234 17.21 -0.18 -2.57
CA SER A 234 18.23 0.87 -2.73
C SER A 234 17.72 1.99 -3.63
N TRP A 235 17.09 1.64 -4.76
CA TRP A 235 16.43 2.61 -5.64
C TRP A 235 15.31 3.36 -4.91
N GLY A 236 14.45 2.63 -4.18
CA GLY A 236 13.36 3.21 -3.41
C GLY A 236 13.84 4.17 -2.32
N SER A 237 14.91 3.82 -1.61
CA SER A 237 15.53 4.70 -0.61
C SER A 237 16.06 5.99 -1.25
N GLY A 238 16.73 5.88 -2.40
CA GLY A 238 17.16 7.04 -3.18
C GLY A 238 16.00 7.91 -3.64
N ALA A 239 14.89 7.31 -4.07
CA ALA A 239 13.69 8.04 -4.46
C ALA A 239 13.06 8.82 -3.29
N ILE A 240 13.01 8.24 -2.08
CA ILE A 240 12.53 8.95 -0.87
C ILE A 240 13.39 10.18 -0.60
N VAL A 241 14.72 10.02 -0.63
CA VAL A 241 15.65 11.15 -0.44
C VAL A 241 15.44 12.21 -1.53
N TYR A 242 15.29 11.80 -2.78
CA TYR A 242 15.04 12.72 -3.89
C TYR A 242 13.77 13.56 -3.67
N TYR A 243 12.63 12.95 -3.33
CA TYR A 243 11.39 13.70 -3.07
C TYR A 243 11.47 14.59 -1.84
N TRP A 244 12.21 14.17 -0.80
CA TRP A 244 12.40 14.96 0.41
C TRP A 244 13.30 16.17 0.19
N VAL A 245 14.40 16.00 -0.56
CA VAL A 245 15.26 17.12 -0.96
C VAL A 245 14.51 18.05 -1.93
N ARG A 246 13.73 17.50 -2.86
CA ARG A 246 12.90 18.29 -3.78
C ARG A 246 11.87 19.14 -3.04
N SER A 247 11.27 18.62 -1.96
CA SER A 247 10.32 19.40 -1.18
C SER A 247 10.97 20.58 -0.47
N TRP A 248 12.25 20.47 -0.05
CA TRP A 248 13.00 21.62 0.49
C TRP A 248 13.10 22.80 -0.49
N PHE A 249 13.08 22.54 -1.79
CA PHE A 249 13.05 23.57 -2.83
C PHE A 249 11.63 24.09 -3.15
N GLY A 250 10.66 23.86 -2.26
CA GLY A 250 9.31 24.38 -2.37
C GLY A 250 8.40 23.62 -3.34
N THR A 251 8.84 22.47 -3.86
CA THR A 251 8.00 21.62 -4.70
C THR A 251 7.51 20.42 -3.91
N ASP A 252 6.35 20.57 -3.29
CA ASP A 252 5.71 19.45 -2.60
C ASP A 252 5.26 18.38 -3.60
N PRO A 253 5.27 17.08 -3.22
CA PRO A 253 4.89 15.99 -4.10
C PRO A 253 3.48 16.08 -4.71
N GLY A 254 2.60 16.95 -4.18
CA GLY A 254 1.25 17.16 -4.69
C GLY A 254 0.33 15.95 -4.57
N VAL A 255 0.72 14.95 -3.77
CA VAL A 255 -0.04 13.71 -3.54
C VAL A 255 -0.83 13.83 -2.24
N ASP A 256 -2.04 13.27 -2.19
CA ASP A 256 -2.85 13.20 -0.98
C ASP A 256 -2.12 12.46 0.17
N ALA A 257 -2.09 13.09 1.35
CA ALA A 257 -1.52 12.54 2.57
C ALA A 257 -2.37 11.39 3.18
N GLN A 258 -3.60 11.17 2.70
CA GLN A 258 -4.52 10.09 3.12
C GLN A 258 -4.79 10.09 4.63
N LEU A 259 -5.01 11.28 5.20
CA LEU A 259 -5.43 11.45 6.58
C LEU A 259 -6.86 10.90 6.79
N PRO A 260 -7.27 10.57 8.03
CA PRO A 260 -8.66 10.21 8.30
C PRO A 260 -9.59 11.33 7.81
N LEU A 261 -10.61 10.97 7.03
CA LEU A 261 -11.70 11.90 6.71
C LEU A 261 -12.42 12.19 8.03
N GLU A 262 -12.54 13.45 8.42
CA GLU A 262 -13.44 13.82 9.50
C GLU A 262 -14.86 13.48 9.04
N GLU A 263 -15.52 12.60 9.79
CA GLU A 263 -16.94 12.34 9.59
C GLU A 263 -17.66 13.67 9.94
N PRO A 264 -18.49 14.25 9.05
CA PRO A 264 -19.21 15.47 9.38
C PRO A 264 -19.98 15.21 10.67
N ALA A 265 -19.76 16.08 11.67
CA ALA A 265 -20.45 16.01 12.95
C ALA A 265 -21.93 15.77 12.68
N LYS A 266 -22.46 14.65 13.21
CA LYS A 266 -23.90 14.43 13.22
C LYS A 266 -24.49 15.59 14.02
N THR A 267 -25.03 16.58 13.33
CA THR A 267 -25.97 17.53 13.92
C THR A 267 -27.13 16.70 14.43
N GLU A 268 -27.20 16.55 15.75
CA GLU A 268 -28.32 15.94 16.48
C GLU A 268 -29.63 16.71 16.22
#